data_AF-A0A0C2BHQ4-F1
#
_entry.id   AF-A0A0C2BHQ4-F1
#
_cell.length_a   1.000
_cell.length_b   1.000
_cell.length_c   1.000
_cell.angle_alpha   90.00
_cell.angle_beta   90.00
_cell.angle_gamma   90.00
#
_symmetry.space_group_name_H-M   'P 1'
#
loop_
_entity.id
_entity.type
_entity.pdbx_description
1 polymer ?
#
loop_
_entity_poly.entity_id
_entity_poly.type
_entity_poly.pdbx_seq_one_letter_code
_entity_poly.pdbx_strand_id
1 'polypeptide(L)'
;ITKGGGCWSSLGLQLGKESQTISLNEGCAVVGAIIHEIAHALSVDHTMTRSDRDQYIDIDFSNVLEQDHYNFNKEYRYKNITDGKENNKVEQ
;
A
#
# COMPACT_ATOMS: atom_id res chain seq x y z
N ILE A 1 5.51 -6.80 15.59
CA ILE A 1 5.80 -5.35 15.51
C ILE A 1 7.31 -5.15 15.61
N THR A 2 7.89 -4.28 14.81
CA THR A 2 9.32 -3.92 14.86
C THR A 2 9.52 -2.40 14.84
N LYS A 3 10.73 -1.92 15.18
CA LYS A 3 11.16 -0.51 15.03
C LYS A 3 12.08 -0.36 13.81
N GLY A 4 11.66 -0.87 12.66
CA GLY A 4 12.46 -0.84 11.43
C GLY A 4 12.11 0.39 10.59
N GLY A 5 12.85 1.50 10.80
CA GLY A 5 12.82 2.72 9.97
C GLY A 5 11.47 3.11 9.37
N GLY A 6 10.71 4.00 10.03
CA GLY A 6 9.42 4.50 9.54
C GLY A 6 8.21 3.70 10.02
N CYS A 7 7.08 3.91 9.36
CA CYS A 7 5.80 3.22 9.57
C CYS A 7 5.45 2.47 8.28
N TRP A 8 5.26 1.16 8.34
CA TRP A 8 4.89 0.37 7.15
C TRP A 8 4.34 -1.01 7.51
N SER A 9 3.59 -1.59 6.58
CA SER A 9 3.12 -2.97 6.59
C SER A 9 2.90 -3.45 5.16
N SER A 10 3.05 -4.76 4.92
CA SER A 10 2.66 -5.36 3.64
C SER A 10 1.14 -5.36 3.46
N LEU A 11 0.68 -5.22 2.21
CA LEU A 11 -0.73 -5.37 1.89
C LEU A 11 -1.18 -6.84 1.98
N GLY A 12 -2.20 -7.09 2.79
CA GLY A 12 -2.87 -8.39 2.89
C GLY A 12 -2.01 -9.52 3.45
N LEU A 13 -2.59 -10.73 3.43
CA LEU A 13 -1.96 -11.94 3.98
C LEU A 13 -0.68 -12.31 3.24
N GLN A 14 0.41 -12.48 4.00
CA GLN A 14 1.69 -12.97 3.50
C GLN A 14 1.74 -14.50 3.55
N LEU A 15 1.42 -15.16 2.43
CA LEU A 15 1.43 -16.63 2.33
C LEU A 15 2.82 -17.22 2.66
N GLY A 16 2.83 -18.36 3.36
CA GLY A 16 4.07 -19.05 3.74
C GLY A 16 4.83 -18.42 4.92
N LYS A 17 4.27 -17.40 5.58
CA LYS A 17 4.82 -16.82 6.81
C LYS A 17 3.93 -17.16 8.01
N GLU A 18 4.55 -17.60 9.11
CA GLU A 18 3.88 -17.83 10.41
C GLU A 18 3.41 -16.52 11.06
N SER A 19 4.02 -15.39 10.70
CA SER A 19 3.63 -14.07 11.16
C SER A 19 4.00 -12.98 10.14
N GLN A 20 3.29 -11.86 10.21
CA GLN A 20 3.57 -10.67 9.42
C GLN A 20 4.09 -9.54 10.31
N THR A 21 5.12 -8.85 9.82
CA THR A 21 5.69 -7.71 10.51
C THR A 21 4.97 -6.43 10.11
N ILE A 22 4.60 -5.65 11.11
CA ILE A 22 4.24 -4.23 10.99
C ILE A 22 5.35 -3.43 11.66
N SER A 23 5.88 -2.41 11.00
CA SER A 23 6.87 -1.51 11.56
C SER A 23 6.21 -0.26 12.14
N LEU A 24 6.51 0.03 13.40
CA LEU A 24 6.04 1.21 14.12
C LEU A 24 7.23 1.81 14.86
N ASN A 25 7.91 2.76 14.22
CA ASN A 25 8.96 3.54 14.90
C ASN A 25 8.36 4.57 15.88
N GLU A 26 9.20 5.32 16.60
CA GLU A 26 8.75 6.24 17.66
C GLU A 26 7.76 7.31 17.17
N GLY A 27 7.91 7.79 15.93
CA GLY A 27 6.94 8.72 15.31
C GLY A 27 5.61 8.08 14.90
N CYS A 28 5.52 6.75 14.87
CA CYS A 28 4.34 5.98 14.46
C CYS A 28 3.43 5.62 15.65
N ALA A 29 3.85 5.93 16.89
CA ALA A 29 3.14 5.57 18.11
C ALA A 29 1.89 6.44 18.38
N VAL A 30 1.16 6.79 17.31
CA VAL A 30 -0.12 7.48 17.34
C VAL A 30 -1.21 6.55 16.81
N VAL A 31 -2.40 6.62 17.41
CA VAL A 31 -3.51 5.68 17.11
C VAL A 31 -3.82 5.61 15.61
N GLY A 32 -3.81 6.74 14.91
CA GLY A 32 -4.07 6.80 13.47
C GLY A 32 -3.05 6.02 12.64
N ALA A 33 -1.76 6.17 12.92
CA ALA A 33 -0.69 5.45 12.20
C ALA A 33 -0.75 3.94 12.48
N ILE A 34 -0.99 3.55 13.73
CA ILE A 34 -1.16 2.14 14.10
C ILE A 34 -2.32 1.51 13.32
N ILE A 35 -3.47 2.20 13.26
CA ILE A 35 -4.64 1.73 12.51
C ILE A 35 -4.35 1.66 11.01
N HIS A 36 -3.65 2.64 10.45
CA HIS A 36 -3.25 2.67 9.05
C HIS A 36 -2.45 1.42 8.66
N GLU A 37 -1.41 1.08 9.44
CA GLU A 37 -0.58 -0.08 9.14
C GLU A 37 -1.28 -1.42 9.36
N ILE A 38 -2.19 -1.50 10.33
CA ILE A 38 -3.08 -2.66 10.50
C ILE A 38 -4.03 -2.77 9.31
N ALA A 39 -4.58 -1.65 8.82
CA ALA A 39 -5.46 -1.64 7.65
C ALA A 39 -4.72 -2.15 6.40
N HIS A 40 -3.45 -1.78 6.21
CA HIS A 40 -2.61 -2.37 5.18
C HIS A 40 -2.47 -3.89 5.32
N ALA A 41 -2.22 -4.41 6.52
CA ALA A 41 -2.19 -5.86 6.75
C ALA A 41 -3.53 -6.55 6.43
N LEU A 42 -4.64 -5.83 6.51
CA LEU A 42 -5.99 -6.27 6.11
C LEU A 42 -6.31 -6.03 4.62
N SER A 43 -5.31 -5.70 3.80
CA SER A 43 -5.42 -5.41 2.37
C SER A 43 -6.18 -4.11 2.02
N VAL A 44 -6.28 -3.17 2.96
CA VAL A 44 -6.74 -1.81 2.66
C VAL A 44 -5.59 -1.03 2.05
N ASP A 45 -5.82 -0.49 0.86
CA ASP A 45 -4.87 0.34 0.13
C ASP A 45 -5.04 1.82 0.45
N HIS A 46 -4.11 2.64 -0.01
CA HIS A 46 -4.27 4.09 0.09
C HIS A 46 -5.46 4.56 -0.76
N THR A 47 -6.29 5.44 -0.22
CA THR A 47 -7.52 5.86 -0.91
C THR A 47 -7.26 6.67 -2.17
N MET A 48 -6.14 7.39 -2.27
CA MET A 48 -5.78 8.16 -3.47
C MET A 48 -5.37 7.29 -4.66
N THR A 49 -5.17 5.99 -4.44
CA THR A 49 -4.84 5.02 -5.49
C THR A 49 -6.09 4.32 -6.03
N ARG A 50 -7.30 4.61 -5.54
CA ARG A 50 -8.51 4.00 -6.10
C ARG A 50 -8.64 4.25 -7.60
N SER A 51 -9.18 3.26 -8.33
CA SER A 51 -9.43 3.36 -9.77
C SER A 51 -10.35 4.52 -10.17
N ASP A 52 -11.25 4.90 -9.27
CA ASP A 52 -12.22 6.00 -9.42
C ASP A 52 -11.77 7.32 -8.79
N ARG A 53 -10.54 7.43 -8.28
CA ARG A 53 -10.09 8.61 -7.52
C ARG A 53 -10.19 9.92 -8.31
N ASP A 54 -10.03 9.89 -9.63
CA ASP A 54 -10.12 11.07 -10.51
C ASP A 54 -11.54 11.65 -10.59
N GLN A 55 -12.56 10.98 -10.02
CA GLN A 55 -13.91 11.54 -9.85
C GLN A 55 -14.03 12.43 -8.59
N TYR A 56 -13.03 12.40 -7.70
CA TYR A 56 -13.08 13.02 -6.38
C TYR A 56 -11.91 13.97 -6.12
N ILE A 57 -10.72 13.67 -6.67
CA ILE A 57 -9.49 14.45 -6.48
C ILE A 57 -8.70 14.51 -7.78
N ASP A 58 -7.96 15.61 -7.96
CA ASP A 58 -6.94 15.78 -9.00
C ASP A 58 -5.55 15.78 -8.35
N ILE A 59 -4.59 15.10 -8.97
CA ILE A 59 -3.19 15.10 -8.52
C ILE A 59 -2.40 16.09 -9.38
N ASP A 60 -1.92 17.16 -8.76
CA ASP A 60 -1.01 18.11 -9.39
C ASP A 60 0.43 17.59 -9.32
N PHE A 61 0.84 16.86 -10.35
CA PHE A 61 2.19 16.29 -10.47
C PHE A 61 3.31 17.34 -10.58
N SER A 62 2.99 18.62 -10.80
CA SER A 62 4.02 19.67 -10.76
C SER A 62 4.57 19.92 -9.35
N ASN A 63 3.81 19.53 -8.31
CA ASN A 63 4.20 19.59 -6.91
C ASN A 63 4.79 18.27 -6.38
N VAL A 64 4.98 17.27 -7.24
CA VAL A 64 5.52 15.96 -6.86
C VAL A 64 6.84 15.74 -7.57
N LEU A 65 7.86 15.30 -6.83
CA LEU A 65 9.14 14.90 -7.42
C LEU A 65 8.92 13.76 -8.42
N GLU A 66 9.56 13.85 -9.59
CA GLU A 66 9.36 12.89 -10.69
C GLU A 66 9.61 11.44 -10.23
N GLN A 67 10.63 11.21 -9.40
CA GLN A 67 10.92 9.88 -8.87
C GLN A 67 9.81 9.31 -7.96
N ASP A 68 8.89 10.13 -7.45
CA ASP A 68 7.84 9.76 -6.50
C ASP A 68 6.45 9.69 -7.14
N HIS A 69 6.34 9.93 -8.46
CA HIS A 69 5.06 9.88 -9.18
C HIS A 69 4.37 8.51 -9.07
N TYR A 70 5.15 7.43 -8.94
CA TYR A 70 4.62 6.07 -8.82
C TYR A 70 3.75 5.86 -7.56
N ASN A 71 3.94 6.65 -6.50
CA ASN A 71 3.13 6.59 -5.27
C ASN A 71 1.66 6.98 -5.51
N PHE A 72 1.35 7.61 -6.65
CA PHE A 72 0.00 8.07 -7.02
C PHE A 72 -0.63 7.22 -8.13
N ASN A 73 0.00 6.10 -8.50
CA ASN A 73 -0.55 5.15 -9.46
C ASN A 73 -1.90 4.61 -8.96
N LYS A 74 -2.85 4.44 -9.87
CA LYS A 74 -4.15 3.85 -9.55
C LYS A 74 -4.04 2.33 -9.49
N GLU A 75 -4.61 1.75 -8.45
CA GLU A 75 -4.71 0.33 -8.19
C GLU A 75 -5.99 -0.23 -8.82
N TYR A 76 -5.82 -1.15 -9.77
CA TYR A 76 -6.92 -1.85 -10.42
C TYR A 76 -7.01 -3.27 -9.88
N ARG A 77 -7.92 -3.49 -8.92
CA ARG A 77 -8.17 -4.82 -8.35
C ARG A 77 -9.06 -5.69 -9.25
N TYR A 78 -8.61 -5.95 -10.47
CA TYR A 78 -9.16 -6.98 -11.35
C TYR A 78 -8.05 -7.97 -11.73
N LYS A 79 -8.01 -9.11 -11.03
CA LYS A 79 -7.40 -10.31 -11.62
C LYS A 79 -8.37 -10.79 -12.70
N ASN A 80 -8.02 -10.65 -13.97
CA ASN A 80 -8.66 -11.47 -15.00
C ASN A 80 -8.28 -12.92 -14.69
N ILE A 81 -9.20 -13.68 -14.10
CA ILE A 81 -9.09 -15.15 -13.96
C ILE A 81 -9.38 -15.77 -15.34
N THR A 82 -8.64 -15.35 -16.37
CA THR A 82 -8.67 -15.90 -17.73
C THR A 82 -7.36 -15.55 -18.43
N ASP A 83 -6.23 -16.01 -17.89
CA ASP A 83 -5.20 -16.69 -18.68
C ASP A 83 -4.08 -17.10 -17.73
N GLY A 84 -3.69 -18.36 -17.77
CA GLY A 84 -2.65 -18.95 -16.92
C GLY A 84 -1.25 -18.40 -17.21
N LYS A 85 -1.01 -17.13 -16.89
CA LYS A 85 0.33 -16.54 -16.82
C LYS A 85 0.53 -15.92 -15.45
N GLU A 86 1.27 -16.65 -14.62
CA GLU A 86 1.90 -16.11 -13.42
C GLU A 86 2.77 -14.93 -13.80
N ASN A 87 2.24 -13.72 -13.64
CA ASN A 87 3.07 -12.52 -13.61
C ASN A 87 3.38 -12.24 -12.15
N ASN A 88 4.38 -12.96 -11.64
CA ASN A 88 5.10 -12.60 -10.42
C ASN A 88 5.77 -11.24 -10.61
N LYS A 89 5.03 -10.17 -10.30
CA LYS A 89 5.58 -8.88 -9.85
C LYS A 89 4.57 -8.23 -8.92
N VAL A 90 4.54 -8.71 -7.68
CA VAL A 90 4.24 -7.83 -6.55
C VAL A 90 5.60 -7.30 -6.11
N GLU A 91 6.08 -6.29 -6.83
CA GLU A 91 7.19 -5.46 -6.36
C GLU A 91 6.56 -4.20 -5.78
N GLN A 92 6.42 -4.22 -4.45
CA GLN A 92 6.76 -3.09 -3.58
C GLN A 92 7.72 -3.64 -2.53
#